data_AF-A0AAQ5XMM2-F1
#
_entry.id   AF-A0AAQ5XMM2-F1
#
_cell.length_a   1.000
_cell.length_b   1.000
_cell.length_c   1.000
_cell.angle_alpha   90.00
_cell.angle_beta   90.00
_cell.angle_gamma   90.00
#
_symmetry.space_group_name_H-M   'P 1'
#
loop_
_entity.id
_entity.type
_entity.pdbx_description
1 polymer ?
#
loop_
_entity_poly.entity_id
_entity_poly.type
_entity_poly.pdbx_seq_one_letter_code
_entity_poly.pdbx_strand_id
1 'polypeptide(L)'
;MSDCCAVRSSIHPSVFRVFQMMNKLGVGESWRFVDVLGLEGDQLSAVPKPCCALMLLFPLTQQHESFRAQQADKVSGGSEVYFLKQTIVNSCGTIALLHAVANNKGKLSFGNDSALKKFLDDTANMSPDDRAKQLEKNQAICEAHNEVAVQGQCRPEADKVNFHFIAFVNVDGQLYEFDGRMNGAVKHGVTKADSFITDAARVCRGFMEREHGEVRFSAVALCQS
;
A
#
# COMPACT_ATOMS: atom_id res chain seq x y z
N MET A 1 -22.05 22.29 -0.55
CA MET A 1 -21.66 20.88 -0.74
C MET A 1 -20.16 20.90 -0.88
N SER A 2 -19.42 20.41 0.11
CA SER A 2 -17.95 20.35 0.01
C SER A 2 -17.63 19.25 -1.00
N ASP A 3 -17.00 19.60 -2.12
CA ASP A 3 -16.61 18.65 -3.15
C ASP A 3 -15.73 17.55 -2.54
N CYS A 4 -16.22 16.31 -2.59
CA CYS A 4 -15.43 15.14 -2.29
C CYS A 4 -14.31 15.02 -3.33
N CYS A 5 -13.07 14.77 -2.90
CA CYS A 5 -11.96 14.54 -3.80
C CYS A 5 -12.27 13.35 -4.72
N ALA A 6 -12.51 13.63 -6.00
CA ALA A 6 -12.55 12.61 -7.03
C ALA A 6 -11.13 12.32 -7.53
N VAL A 7 -10.65 11.10 -7.26
CA VAL A 7 -9.47 10.55 -7.93
C VAL A 7 -9.85 10.23 -9.38
N ARG A 8 -9.15 10.84 -10.33
CA ARG A 8 -9.51 10.79 -11.76
C ARG A 8 -9.09 9.49 -12.44
N SER A 9 -8.04 8.84 -11.94
CA SER A 9 -7.46 7.62 -12.54
C SER A 9 -6.55 6.91 -11.53
N SER A 10 -6.43 5.59 -11.61
CA SER A 10 -5.53 4.83 -10.73
C SER A 10 -4.06 5.19 -10.97
N ILE A 11 -3.27 5.23 -9.90
CA ILE A 11 -1.80 5.26 -10.01
C ILE A 11 -1.36 3.94 -10.66
N HIS A 12 -0.75 4.02 -11.84
CA HIS A 12 -0.19 2.84 -12.48
C HIS A 12 0.97 2.28 -11.65
N PRO A 13 1.08 0.94 -11.54
CA PRO A 13 2.06 0.22 -10.72
C PRO A 13 3.49 0.33 -11.25
N SER A 14 4.11 1.49 -11.11
CA SER A 14 5.55 1.60 -11.26
C SER A 14 6.14 2.20 -9.99
N VAL A 15 7.31 1.69 -9.59
CA VAL A 15 8.13 2.27 -8.51
C VAL A 15 8.24 3.78 -8.67
N PHE A 16 8.45 4.23 -9.91
CA PHE A 16 8.57 5.64 -10.24
C PHE A 16 7.38 6.45 -9.71
N ARG A 17 6.14 5.97 -9.89
CA ARG A 17 4.94 6.70 -9.48
C ARG A 17 4.70 6.65 -7.98
N VAL A 18 4.89 5.50 -7.35
CA VAL A 18 4.75 5.37 -5.89
C VAL A 18 5.79 6.24 -5.18
N PHE A 19 7.02 6.24 -5.67
CA PHE A 19 8.10 7.10 -5.17
C PHE A 19 7.82 8.60 -5.41
N GLN A 20 7.35 8.97 -6.60
CA GLN A 20 7.00 10.35 -6.89
C GLN A 20 5.86 10.86 -5.99
N MET A 21 4.85 10.03 -5.74
CA MET A 21 3.77 10.33 -4.79
C MET A 21 4.34 10.55 -3.38
N MET A 22 5.21 9.64 -2.92
CA MET A 22 5.86 9.72 -1.62
C MET A 22 6.64 11.05 -1.43
N ASN A 23 7.40 11.46 -2.44
CA ASN A 23 8.14 12.73 -2.42
C ASN A 23 7.23 13.96 -2.46
N LYS A 24 6.18 13.96 -3.31
CA LYS A 24 5.18 15.04 -3.37
C LYS A 24 4.44 15.24 -2.04
N LEU A 25 4.26 14.15 -1.31
CA LEU A 25 3.65 14.13 0.01
C LEU A 25 4.60 14.58 1.14
N GLY A 26 5.86 14.87 0.83
CA GLY A 26 6.84 15.43 1.76
C GLY A 26 7.51 14.40 2.66
N VAL A 27 7.58 13.13 2.25
CA VAL A 27 8.44 12.14 2.90
C VAL A 27 9.89 12.39 2.47
N GLY A 28 10.84 12.27 3.39
CA GLY A 28 12.26 12.47 3.12
C GLY A 28 12.89 11.33 2.33
N GLU A 29 14.07 11.59 1.76
CA GLU A 29 14.74 10.73 0.78
C GLU A 29 15.53 9.55 1.38
N SER A 30 15.50 9.40 2.71
CA SER A 30 16.20 8.32 3.43
C SER A 30 15.64 6.92 3.14
N TRP A 31 14.43 6.86 2.57
CA TRP A 31 13.80 5.63 2.13
C TRP A 31 13.25 5.83 0.72
N ARG A 32 13.24 4.76 -0.08
CA ARG A 32 12.73 4.76 -1.44
C ARG A 32 12.07 3.44 -1.78
N PHE A 33 11.12 3.50 -2.71
CA PHE A 33 10.60 2.29 -3.32
C PHE A 33 11.59 1.75 -4.36
N VAL A 34 11.70 0.43 -4.42
CA VAL A 34 12.45 -0.31 -5.44
C VAL A 34 11.59 -1.42 -6.03
N ASP A 35 11.90 -1.83 -7.26
CA ASP A 35 11.17 -2.91 -7.92
C ASP A 35 11.59 -4.25 -7.30
N VAL A 36 10.63 -5.11 -7.03
CA VAL A 36 10.88 -6.49 -6.62
C VAL A 36 10.67 -7.38 -7.84
N LEU A 37 11.78 -7.76 -8.47
CA LEU A 37 11.78 -8.51 -9.75
C LEU A 37 11.34 -9.97 -9.60
N GLY A 38 11.39 -10.50 -8.39
CA GLY A 38 10.95 -11.85 -8.07
C GLY A 38 10.71 -12.02 -6.57
N LEU A 39 9.81 -12.94 -6.23
CA LEU A 39 9.40 -13.20 -4.85
C LEU A 39 10.16 -14.37 -4.20
N GLU A 40 11.27 -14.81 -4.80
CA GLU A 40 12.12 -15.88 -4.28
C GLU A 40 13.55 -15.81 -4.84
N GLY A 41 14.41 -16.67 -4.29
CA GLY A 41 15.79 -16.86 -4.75
C GLY A 41 16.64 -15.58 -4.75
N ASP A 42 17.52 -15.50 -5.75
CA ASP A 42 18.48 -14.41 -5.90
C ASP A 42 17.80 -13.07 -6.21
N GLN A 43 16.67 -13.10 -6.91
CA GLN A 43 15.90 -11.90 -7.26
C GLN A 43 15.35 -11.21 -6.02
N LEU A 44 14.84 -11.97 -5.04
CA LEU A 44 14.38 -11.40 -3.77
C LEU A 44 15.56 -10.98 -2.89
N SER A 45 16.66 -11.71 -2.95
CA SER A 45 17.88 -11.42 -2.18
C SER A 45 18.55 -10.12 -2.61
N ALA A 46 18.34 -9.68 -3.85
CA ALA A 46 18.81 -8.42 -4.39
C ALA A 46 18.05 -7.18 -3.86
N VAL A 47 16.91 -7.35 -3.17
CA VAL A 47 16.18 -6.24 -2.57
C VAL A 47 17.02 -5.59 -1.46
N PRO A 48 17.28 -4.27 -1.51
CA PRO A 48 18.07 -3.57 -0.50
C PRO A 48 17.50 -3.73 0.91
N LYS A 49 18.40 -3.76 1.89
CA LYS A 49 18.06 -3.86 3.32
C LYS A 49 18.62 -2.66 4.07
N PRO A 50 17.94 -2.19 5.14
CA PRO A 50 16.67 -2.70 5.67
C PRO A 50 15.47 -2.37 4.76
N CYS A 51 14.48 -3.28 4.75
CA CYS A 51 13.20 -3.12 4.04
C CYS A 51 12.08 -3.11 5.07
N CYS A 52 11.14 -2.17 4.97
CA CYS A 52 10.10 -1.96 5.98
C CYS A 52 8.66 -2.08 5.48
N ALA A 53 8.44 -2.11 4.16
CA ALA A 53 7.14 -2.42 3.57
C ALA A 53 7.30 -3.08 2.20
N LEU A 54 6.31 -3.89 1.81
CA LEU A 54 6.19 -4.47 0.47
C LEU A 54 4.78 -4.18 -0.03
N MET A 55 4.64 -3.56 -1.20
CA MET A 55 3.36 -3.35 -1.85
C MET A 55 3.21 -4.34 -3.00
N LEU A 56 2.05 -4.98 -3.09
CA LEU A 56 1.72 -5.94 -4.15
C LEU A 56 0.56 -5.39 -4.98
N LEU A 57 0.74 -5.37 -6.29
CA LEU A 57 -0.33 -5.24 -7.27
C LEU A 57 -0.67 -6.61 -7.84
N PHE A 58 -1.95 -6.94 -7.87
CA PHE A 58 -2.49 -8.15 -8.49
C PHE A 58 -3.89 -7.88 -9.06
N PRO A 59 -4.36 -8.63 -10.06
CA PRO A 59 -5.72 -8.50 -10.56
C PRO A 59 -6.70 -9.06 -9.53
N LEU A 60 -7.82 -8.39 -9.31
CA LEU A 60 -8.92 -8.90 -8.51
C LEU A 60 -9.75 -9.86 -9.35
N THR A 61 -9.63 -11.15 -9.04
CA THR A 61 -10.46 -12.21 -9.58
C THR A 61 -11.54 -12.60 -8.56
N GLN A 62 -12.54 -13.37 -9.01
CA GLN A 62 -13.58 -13.90 -8.12
C GLN A 62 -13.00 -14.81 -7.02
N GLN A 63 -11.91 -15.51 -7.31
CA GLN A 63 -11.24 -16.39 -6.37
C GLN A 63 -10.52 -15.59 -5.28
N HIS A 64 -9.90 -14.44 -5.62
CA HIS A 64 -9.39 -13.50 -4.61
C HIS A 64 -10.49 -12.92 -3.72
N GLU A 65 -11.62 -12.50 -4.28
CA GLU A 65 -12.75 -11.98 -3.48
C GLU A 65 -13.27 -13.05 -2.50
N SER A 66 -13.38 -14.30 -2.96
CA SER A 66 -13.82 -15.43 -2.13
C SER A 66 -12.84 -15.72 -1.00
N PHE A 67 -11.53 -15.67 -1.26
CA PHE A 67 -10.51 -15.86 -0.24
C PHE A 67 -10.48 -14.73 0.78
N ARG A 68 -10.63 -13.48 0.34
CA ARG A 68 -10.73 -12.31 1.24
C ARG A 68 -11.91 -12.44 2.18
N ALA A 69 -13.06 -12.92 1.71
CA ALA A 69 -14.21 -13.19 2.56
C ALA A 69 -13.90 -14.23 3.65
N GLN A 70 -13.10 -15.26 3.34
CA GLN A 70 -12.65 -16.25 4.33
C GLN A 70 -11.61 -15.70 5.33
N GLN A 71 -10.90 -14.63 4.98
CA GLN A 71 -9.95 -13.95 5.87
C GLN A 71 -10.62 -12.99 6.85
N ALA A 72 -11.95 -12.79 6.78
CA ALA A 72 -12.67 -11.86 7.67
C ALA A 72 -12.42 -12.14 9.16
N ASP A 73 -12.29 -13.41 9.55
CA ASP A 73 -12.04 -13.83 10.93
C ASP A 73 -10.58 -13.58 11.39
N LYS A 74 -9.65 -13.34 10.45
CA LYS A 74 -8.23 -13.06 10.72
C LYS A 74 -7.93 -11.56 10.82
N VAL A 75 -8.95 -10.72 10.69
CA VAL A 75 -8.82 -9.27 10.83
C VAL A 75 -8.48 -8.95 12.29
N SER A 76 -7.37 -8.22 12.49
CA SER A 76 -6.96 -7.80 13.82
C SER A 76 -7.95 -6.78 14.38
N GLY A 77 -8.64 -7.12 15.47
CA GLY A 77 -9.53 -6.20 16.19
C GLY A 77 -8.76 -5.35 17.20
N GLY A 78 -7.99 -4.35 16.77
CA GLY A 78 -7.22 -3.53 17.71
C GLY A 78 -6.39 -2.39 17.13
N SER A 79 -6.08 -1.41 17.99
CA SER A 79 -5.45 -0.10 17.71
C SER A 79 -3.94 -0.13 17.43
N GLU A 80 -3.33 -1.30 17.32
CA GLU A 80 -1.87 -1.44 17.18
C GLU A 80 -1.35 -0.93 15.83
N VAL A 81 -2.21 -0.89 14.82
CA VAL A 81 -1.83 -0.53 13.44
C VAL A 81 -2.65 0.65 12.91
N TYR A 82 -2.01 1.48 12.09
CA TYR A 82 -2.70 2.51 11.34
C TYR A 82 -3.37 1.88 10.11
N PHE A 83 -4.68 1.69 10.18
CA PHE A 83 -5.52 1.17 9.10
C PHE A 83 -6.49 2.24 8.58
N LEU A 84 -6.74 2.20 7.28
CA LEU A 84 -7.56 3.17 6.53
C LEU A 84 -8.37 2.39 5.48
N LYS A 85 -9.69 2.63 5.45
CA LYS A 85 -10.59 2.00 4.48
C LYS A 85 -10.58 2.72 3.13
N GLN A 86 -10.74 1.95 2.07
CA GLN A 86 -10.88 2.46 0.72
C GLN A 86 -12.34 2.77 0.41
N THR A 87 -12.66 4.06 0.37
CA THR A 87 -13.98 4.58 -0.04
C THR A 87 -13.92 5.30 -1.38
N ILE A 88 -12.74 5.74 -1.81
CA ILE A 88 -12.52 6.43 -3.09
C ILE A 88 -12.13 5.41 -4.16
N VAL A 89 -12.84 5.40 -5.28
CA VAL A 89 -12.53 4.54 -6.44
C VAL A 89 -11.13 4.89 -6.97
N ASN A 90 -10.37 3.89 -7.42
CA ASN A 90 -9.01 4.05 -7.98
C ASN A 90 -7.93 4.56 -7.00
N SER A 91 -8.22 4.66 -5.69
CA SER A 91 -7.29 5.14 -4.68
C SER A 91 -6.41 4.07 -4.03
N CYS A 92 -6.55 2.79 -4.41
CA CYS A 92 -5.86 1.65 -3.77
C CYS A 92 -4.34 1.85 -3.65
N GLY A 93 -3.69 2.36 -4.70
CA GLY A 93 -2.24 2.64 -4.67
C GLY A 93 -1.84 3.70 -3.64
N THR A 94 -2.64 4.77 -3.50
CA THR A 94 -2.42 5.78 -2.45
C THR A 94 -2.68 5.19 -1.07
N ILE A 95 -3.74 4.40 -0.91
CA ILE A 95 -4.06 3.81 0.39
C ILE A 95 -2.97 2.84 0.84
N ALA A 96 -2.47 1.98 -0.05
CA ALA A 96 -1.35 1.09 0.24
C ALA A 96 -0.06 1.88 0.58
N LEU A 97 0.22 2.99 -0.11
CA LEU A 97 1.32 3.90 0.25
C LEU A 97 1.12 4.52 1.64
N LEU A 98 -0.09 4.98 1.96
CA LEU A 98 -0.43 5.53 3.27
C LEU A 98 -0.24 4.48 4.37
N HIS A 99 -0.67 3.23 4.16
CA HIS A 99 -0.43 2.13 5.10
C HIS A 99 1.06 1.85 5.30
N ALA A 100 1.84 1.80 4.21
CA ALA A 100 3.27 1.57 4.26
C ALA A 100 4.01 2.67 5.05
N VAL A 101 3.67 3.94 4.82
CA VAL A 101 4.31 5.08 5.49
C VAL A 101 3.82 5.24 6.93
N ALA A 102 2.51 5.15 7.18
CA ALA A 102 1.94 5.37 8.50
C ALA A 102 2.46 4.38 9.54
N ASN A 103 2.54 3.11 9.16
CA ASN A 103 3.04 2.03 10.04
C ASN A 103 4.57 1.98 10.13
N ASN A 104 5.29 2.85 9.40
CA ASN A 104 6.73 3.04 9.49
C ASN A 104 7.13 4.49 9.82
N LYS A 105 6.19 5.29 10.33
CA LYS A 105 6.38 6.73 10.60
C LYS A 105 7.61 7.02 11.47
N GLY A 106 7.94 6.15 12.42
CA GLY A 106 9.12 6.30 13.28
C GLY A 106 10.47 6.07 12.58
N LYS A 107 10.49 5.46 11.39
CA LYS A 107 11.70 5.21 10.58
C LYS A 107 11.91 6.26 9.49
N LEU A 108 10.83 6.94 9.09
CA LEU A 108 10.79 7.87 7.98
C LEU A 108 10.99 9.30 8.46
N SER A 109 11.73 10.11 7.69
CA SER A 109 11.77 11.55 7.87
C SER A 109 10.67 12.22 7.06
N PHE A 110 10.24 13.39 7.49
CA PHE A 110 9.23 14.19 6.80
C PHE A 110 9.70 15.64 6.75
N GLY A 111 9.42 16.33 5.64
CA GLY A 111 9.63 17.77 5.54
C GLY A 111 8.69 18.55 6.47
N ASN A 112 9.05 19.79 6.79
CA ASN A 112 8.28 20.65 7.69
C ASN A 112 6.82 20.86 7.21
N ASP A 113 6.62 20.97 5.90
CA ASP A 113 5.32 21.16 5.26
C ASP A 113 4.74 19.86 4.67
N SER A 114 5.14 18.69 5.20
CA SER A 114 4.65 17.41 4.70
C SER A 114 3.15 17.27 4.89
N ALA A 115 2.41 17.30 3.78
CA ALA A 115 0.97 17.05 3.73
C ALA A 115 0.62 15.68 4.31
N LEU A 116 1.46 14.67 4.07
CA LEU A 116 1.26 13.33 4.61
C LEU A 116 1.50 13.28 6.12
N LYS A 117 2.57 13.89 6.64
CA LYS A 117 2.79 13.95 8.09
C LYS A 117 1.59 14.60 8.78
N LYS A 118 1.12 15.74 8.26
CA LYS A 118 -0.06 16.43 8.78
C LYS A 118 -1.29 15.53 8.80
N PHE A 119 -1.59 14.86 7.67
CA PHE A 119 -2.71 13.93 7.59
C PHE A 119 -2.59 12.80 8.62
N LEU A 120 -1.41 12.19 8.79
CA LEU A 120 -1.19 11.12 9.76
C LEU A 120 -1.28 11.59 11.20
N ASP A 121 -0.86 12.82 11.50
CA ASP A 121 -0.99 13.44 12.82
C ASP A 121 -2.46 13.72 13.14
N ASP A 122 -3.19 14.38 12.23
CA ASP A 122 -4.58 14.78 12.39
C ASP A 122 -5.53 13.58 12.56
N THR A 123 -5.16 12.42 12.03
CA THR A 123 -6.01 11.22 11.98
C THR A 123 -5.50 10.06 12.85
N ALA A 124 -4.45 10.29 13.65
CA ALA A 124 -3.81 9.26 14.48
C ALA A 124 -4.81 8.52 15.38
N ASN A 125 -5.74 9.24 16.00
CA ASN A 125 -6.72 8.71 16.97
C ASN A 125 -8.11 8.45 16.36
N MET A 126 -8.24 8.50 15.03
CA MET A 126 -9.51 8.29 14.34
C MET A 126 -9.75 6.80 14.02
N SER A 127 -11.03 6.44 13.89
CA SER A 127 -11.43 5.13 13.37
C SER A 127 -10.99 4.98 11.90
N PRO A 128 -10.84 3.75 11.37
CA PRO A 128 -10.57 3.53 9.95
C PRO A 128 -11.57 4.19 8.99
N ASP A 129 -12.85 4.23 9.37
CA ASP A 129 -13.92 4.86 8.59
C ASP A 129 -13.79 6.39 8.62
N ASP A 130 -13.44 6.98 9.76
CA ASP A 130 -13.25 8.44 9.85
C ASP A 130 -11.96 8.89 9.16
N ARG A 131 -10.89 8.09 9.21
CA ARG A 131 -9.68 8.29 8.39
C ARG A 131 -10.01 8.35 6.90
N ALA A 132 -10.90 7.47 6.41
CA ALA A 132 -11.35 7.48 5.03
C ALA A 132 -12.11 8.77 4.68
N LYS A 133 -13.03 9.22 5.54
CA LYS A 133 -13.75 10.50 5.38
C LYS A 133 -12.82 11.72 5.38
N GLN A 134 -11.73 11.67 6.15
CA GLN A 134 -10.72 12.74 6.13
C GLN A 134 -9.88 12.71 4.85
N LEU A 135 -9.55 11.52 4.35
CA LEU A 135 -8.84 11.36 3.08
C LEU A 135 -9.66 11.92 1.91
N GLU A 136 -10.98 11.65 1.89
CA GLU A 136 -11.93 12.21 0.91
C GLU A 136 -11.94 13.73 0.84
N LYS A 137 -11.60 14.40 1.94
CA LYS A 137 -11.56 15.87 2.05
C LYS A 137 -10.15 16.44 1.88
N ASN A 138 -9.13 15.59 1.79
CA ASN A 138 -7.74 16.02 1.75
C ASN A 138 -7.31 16.41 0.33
N GLN A 139 -7.41 17.70 0.01
CA GLN A 139 -7.04 18.24 -1.29
C GLN A 139 -5.57 18.00 -1.65
N ALA A 140 -4.64 18.14 -0.70
CA ALA A 140 -3.21 17.97 -0.97
C ALA A 140 -2.87 16.54 -1.43
N ILE A 141 -3.43 15.51 -0.75
CA ILE A 141 -3.25 14.12 -1.16
C ILE A 141 -3.98 13.84 -2.48
N CYS A 142 -5.16 14.42 -2.68
CA CYS A 142 -5.94 14.31 -3.91
C CYS A 142 -5.18 14.84 -5.14
N GLU A 143 -4.63 16.04 -5.02
CA GLU A 143 -3.90 16.73 -6.08
C GLU A 143 -2.62 15.98 -6.41
N ALA A 144 -1.85 15.58 -5.38
CA ALA A 144 -0.67 14.75 -5.57
C ALA A 144 -1.00 13.44 -6.30
N HIS A 145 -2.11 12.77 -5.94
CA HIS A 145 -2.56 11.56 -6.61
C HIS A 145 -2.85 11.83 -8.09
N ASN A 146 -3.70 12.83 -8.37
CA ASN A 146 -4.14 13.13 -9.72
C ASN A 146 -2.97 13.55 -10.62
N GLU A 147 -2.02 14.33 -10.11
CA GLU A 147 -0.82 14.71 -10.84
C GLU A 147 0.04 13.50 -11.21
N VAL A 148 0.29 12.59 -10.27
CA VAL A 148 1.09 11.37 -10.51
C VAL A 148 0.37 10.43 -11.48
N ALA A 149 -0.96 10.32 -11.38
CA ALA A 149 -1.75 9.44 -12.22
C ALA A 149 -1.78 9.91 -13.70
N VAL A 150 -1.80 11.23 -13.94
CA VAL A 150 -1.80 11.80 -15.30
C VAL A 150 -0.46 11.62 -16.03
N GLN A 151 0.64 11.44 -15.31
CA GLN A 151 1.97 11.21 -15.91
C GLN A 151 2.17 9.79 -16.46
N GLY A 152 1.11 8.96 -16.51
CA GLY A 152 1.11 7.64 -17.12
C GLY A 152 1.12 7.67 -18.65
N GLN A 153 2.11 7.01 -19.27
CA GLN A 153 2.15 6.78 -20.72
C GLN A 153 1.13 5.72 -21.19
N CYS A 154 0.58 4.91 -20.28
CA CYS A 154 -0.45 3.92 -20.58
C CYS A 154 -1.69 4.21 -19.74
N ARG A 155 -2.78 4.62 -20.41
CA ARG A 155 -4.13 4.55 -19.83
C ARG A 155 -4.57 3.10 -19.93
N PRO A 156 -4.80 2.37 -18.82
CA PRO A 156 -5.48 1.10 -18.94
C PRO A 156 -6.87 1.37 -19.55
N GLU A 157 -7.26 0.60 -20.56
CA GLU A 157 -8.68 0.54 -20.95
C GLU A 157 -9.46 0.17 -19.68
N ALA A 158 -10.38 1.03 -19.25
CA ALA A 158 -11.06 0.94 -17.97
C ALA A 158 -11.85 -0.37 -17.77
N ASP A 159 -12.05 -1.16 -18.83
CA ASP A 159 -13.10 -2.17 -18.90
C ASP A 159 -12.62 -3.63 -18.90
N LYS A 160 -11.31 -3.93 -18.74
CA LYS A 160 -10.83 -5.34 -18.88
C LYS A 160 -10.10 -5.96 -17.70
N VAL A 161 -9.47 -5.19 -16.80
CA VAL A 161 -8.72 -5.78 -15.67
C VAL A 161 -8.77 -4.88 -14.45
N ASN A 162 -9.43 -5.35 -13.38
CA ASN A 162 -9.51 -4.64 -12.11
C ASN A 162 -8.28 -4.97 -11.26
N PHE A 163 -7.26 -4.12 -11.28
CA PHE A 163 -6.07 -4.30 -10.45
C PHE A 163 -6.25 -3.71 -9.05
N HIS A 164 -5.63 -4.35 -8.05
CA HIS A 164 -5.68 -3.91 -6.67
C HIS A 164 -4.32 -3.90 -5.99
N PHE A 165 -4.13 -2.88 -5.16
CA PHE A 165 -2.93 -2.68 -4.37
C PHE A 165 -3.21 -3.03 -2.91
N ILE A 166 -2.31 -3.82 -2.33
CA ILE A 166 -2.22 -4.07 -0.90
C ILE A 166 -0.80 -3.79 -0.41
N ALA A 167 -0.67 -3.54 0.89
CA ALA A 167 0.63 -3.35 1.54
C ALA A 167 0.87 -4.43 2.60
N PHE A 168 2.12 -4.85 2.75
CA PHE A 168 2.61 -5.67 3.83
C PHE A 168 3.59 -4.85 4.65
N VAL A 169 3.49 -4.91 5.98
CA VAL A 169 4.37 -4.17 6.91
C VAL A 169 4.69 -5.02 8.12
N ASN A 170 5.93 -4.89 8.62
CA ASN A 170 6.31 -5.38 9.94
C ASN A 170 5.99 -4.31 10.99
N VAL A 171 4.98 -4.59 11.84
CA VAL A 171 4.64 -3.78 13.02
C VAL A 171 4.88 -4.63 14.25
N ASP A 172 5.80 -4.20 15.12
CA ASP A 172 6.13 -4.86 16.38
C ASP A 172 6.43 -6.36 16.27
N GLY A 173 7.17 -6.75 15.22
CA GLY A 173 7.57 -8.13 14.98
C GLY A 173 6.45 -9.01 14.40
N GLN A 174 5.39 -8.40 13.86
CA GLN A 174 4.26 -9.09 13.25
C GLN A 174 4.08 -8.62 11.81
N LEU A 175 3.90 -9.59 10.90
CA LEU A 175 3.59 -9.33 9.51
C LEU A 175 2.10 -9.06 9.37
N TYR A 176 1.78 -7.84 8.93
CA TYR A 176 0.41 -7.41 8.65
C TYR A 176 0.23 -7.16 7.15
N GLU A 177 -0.89 -7.63 6.63
CA GLU A 177 -1.44 -7.27 5.32
C GLU A 177 -2.47 -6.16 5.51
N PHE A 178 -2.37 -5.12 4.69
CA PHE A 178 -3.24 -3.97 4.66
C PHE A 178 -3.92 -3.90 3.30
N ASP A 179 -5.21 -4.20 3.32
CA ASP A 179 -6.11 -4.05 2.18
C ASP A 179 -7.24 -3.10 2.59
N GLY A 180 -7.30 -1.91 1.97
CA GLY A 180 -8.33 -0.91 2.28
C GLY A 180 -9.77 -1.39 2.03
N ARG A 181 -9.98 -2.47 1.26
CA ARG A 181 -11.30 -3.06 1.03
C ARG A 181 -11.71 -4.05 2.13
N MET A 182 -10.84 -4.34 3.09
CA MET A 182 -11.11 -5.19 4.26
C MET A 182 -11.59 -4.36 5.45
N ASN A 183 -12.12 -5.02 6.48
CA ASN A 183 -12.56 -4.35 7.71
C ASN A 183 -11.41 -3.98 8.67
N GLY A 184 -10.18 -4.43 8.39
CA GLY A 184 -8.98 -4.15 9.16
C GLY A 184 -7.77 -4.89 8.59
N ALA A 185 -6.61 -4.71 9.21
CA ALA A 185 -5.39 -5.41 8.80
C ALA A 185 -5.49 -6.92 9.10
N VAL A 186 -4.87 -7.74 8.25
CA VAL A 186 -4.84 -9.20 8.41
C VAL A 186 -3.46 -9.60 8.92
N LYS A 187 -3.43 -10.36 10.02
CA LYS A 187 -2.17 -10.83 10.63
C LYS A 187 -1.70 -12.14 9.98
N HIS A 188 -0.47 -12.17 9.51
CA HIS A 188 0.16 -13.34 8.87
C HIS A 188 1.20 -14.05 9.76
N GLY A 189 1.40 -13.57 10.98
CA GLY A 189 2.26 -14.18 11.98
C GLY A 189 3.53 -13.38 12.26
N VAL A 190 4.47 -14.01 12.98
CA VAL A 190 5.70 -13.37 13.44
C VAL A 190 6.66 -13.11 12.27
N THR A 191 7.32 -11.96 12.30
CA THR A 191 8.40 -11.63 11.37
C THR A 191 9.47 -10.77 12.07
N LYS A 192 10.61 -10.59 11.44
CA LYS A 192 11.73 -9.77 11.94
C LYS A 192 12.16 -8.77 10.88
N ALA A 193 12.91 -7.73 11.26
CA ALA A 193 13.35 -6.71 10.31
C ALA A 193 14.24 -7.28 9.17
N ASP A 194 15.02 -8.32 9.47
CA ASP A 194 15.93 -8.99 8.53
C ASP A 194 15.24 -10.03 7.63
N SER A 195 14.17 -10.69 8.14
CA SER A 195 13.38 -11.69 7.42
C SER A 195 12.11 -11.14 6.76
N PHE A 196 11.71 -9.90 7.07
CA PHE A 196 10.43 -9.30 6.67
C PHE A 196 10.14 -9.46 5.18
N ILE A 197 11.10 -9.10 4.32
CA ILE A 197 10.91 -9.15 2.87
C ILE A 197 10.66 -10.59 2.38
N THR A 198 11.33 -11.58 2.98
CA THR A 198 11.16 -13.00 2.68
C THR A 198 9.81 -13.53 3.17
N ASP A 199 9.39 -13.12 4.36
CA ASP A 199 8.11 -13.53 4.93
C ASP A 199 6.93 -12.92 4.17
N ALA A 200 7.01 -11.62 3.84
CA ALA A 200 6.02 -10.93 3.02
C ALA A 200 5.94 -11.54 1.60
N ALA A 201 7.08 -11.80 0.96
CA ALA A 201 7.12 -12.44 -0.36
C ALA A 201 6.49 -13.84 -0.35
N ARG A 202 6.68 -14.62 0.72
CA ARG A 202 6.02 -15.93 0.89
C ARG A 202 4.49 -15.79 0.89
N VAL A 203 3.97 -14.78 1.59
CA VAL A 203 2.53 -14.49 1.59
C VAL A 203 2.07 -14.07 0.19
N CYS A 204 2.80 -13.17 -0.49
CA CYS A 204 2.51 -12.76 -1.86
C CYS A 204 2.49 -13.92 -2.86
N ARG A 205 3.42 -14.88 -2.77
CA ARG A 205 3.40 -16.08 -3.62
C ARG A 205 2.13 -16.90 -3.40
N GLY A 206 1.64 -17.00 -2.17
CA GLY A 206 0.36 -17.64 -1.89
C GLY A 206 -0.81 -16.98 -2.63
N PHE A 207 -0.78 -15.66 -2.88
CA PHE A 207 -1.78 -15.02 -3.75
C PHE A 207 -1.64 -15.48 -5.21
N MET A 208 -0.42 -15.59 -5.73
CA MET A 208 -0.16 -15.97 -7.12
C MET A 208 -0.48 -17.45 -7.38
N GLU A 209 -0.07 -18.35 -6.47
CA GLU A 209 -0.27 -19.79 -6.60
C GLU A 209 -1.76 -20.18 -6.61
N ARG A 210 -2.61 -19.36 -5.99
CA ARG A 210 -4.08 -19.55 -6.03
C ARG A 210 -4.64 -19.30 -7.43
N GLU A 211 -4.10 -18.36 -8.18
CA GLU A 211 -4.57 -18.02 -9.51
C GLU A 211 -3.77 -18.78 -10.57
N HIS A 212 -4.21 -20.00 -10.87
CA HIS A 212 -3.56 -20.84 -11.89
C HIS A 212 -3.49 -20.12 -13.25
N GLY A 213 -2.29 -19.69 -13.63
CA GLY A 213 -2.01 -19.06 -14.92
C GLY A 213 -2.07 -17.53 -14.95
N GLU A 214 -2.32 -16.86 -13.81
CA GLU A 214 -2.23 -15.40 -13.74
C GLU A 214 -0.79 -14.95 -13.52
N VAL A 215 -0.28 -14.14 -14.45
CA VAL A 215 1.11 -13.66 -14.47
C VAL A 215 1.23 -12.15 -14.27
N ARG A 216 0.09 -11.44 -14.18
CA ARG A 216 0.06 -9.97 -14.11
C ARG A 216 0.16 -9.50 -12.67
N PHE A 217 1.33 -9.64 -12.07
CA PHE A 217 1.62 -9.05 -10.76
C PHE A 217 2.78 -8.07 -10.85
N SER A 218 2.82 -7.15 -9.90
CA SER A 218 3.96 -6.25 -9.70
C SER A 218 4.15 -6.03 -8.21
N ALA A 219 5.40 -5.94 -7.76
CA ALA A 219 5.72 -5.75 -6.36
C ALA A 219 6.81 -4.68 -6.21
N VAL A 220 6.65 -3.84 -5.18
CA VAL A 220 7.61 -2.78 -4.86
C VAL A 220 7.90 -2.77 -3.37
N ALA A 221 9.15 -2.60 -2.98
CA ALA A 221 9.59 -2.64 -1.59
C ALA A 221 10.08 -1.26 -1.13
N LEU A 222 9.67 -0.83 0.06
CA LEU A 222 10.16 0.39 0.71
C LEU A 222 11.43 0.06 1.49
N CYS A 223 12.57 0.47 0.95
CA CYS A 223 13.89 0.16 1.47
C CYS A 223 14.62 1.44 1.84
N GLN A 224 15.55 1.34 2.79
CA GLN A 224 16.44 2.44 3.11
C GLN A 224 17.35 2.72 1.90
N SER A 225 17.51 4.01 1.56
CA SER A 225 18.27 4.47 0.39
C SER A 225 19.76 4.20 0.51
#